data_AF-A0A942MTU2-F1
#
_entry.id   AF-A0A942MTU2-F1
#
_cell.length_a   1.000
_cell.length_b   1.000
_cell.length_c   1.000
_cell.angle_alpha   90.00
_cell.angle_beta   90.00
_cell.angle_gamma   90.00
#
_symmetry.space_group_name_H-M   'P 1'
#
loop_
_entity.id
_entity.type
_entity.pdbx_description
1 polymer ?
#
loop_
_entity_poly.entity_id
_entity_poly.type
_entity_poly.pdbx_seq_one_letter_code
_entity_poly.pdbx_strand_id
1 'polypeptide(L)'
;MIFGENNFLSEIVWCYRERGISKTYWNNKHDIILFYVKKVGEHNFNCNVVLEPYSEEYLKKFKYEDEKGLYQIRGKNIQGSPVQKADGLTPKAEVLYPDLTYRQYMQDGMLPLDWWQIPLLNKSANERLGYPTQKPEALLERVIKASSNEGDIVADFFCGCGTTIAVAERLHRNWLGVDISHLAIKLIVNRLTKPYEEDEEKKRKWILENIEITGFPKDVASAKELARNTKDGRFGFQDWIV
;
A
#
# COMPACT_ATOMS: atom_id res chain seq x y z
N MET A 1 0.97 -13.41 -20.93
CA MET A 1 2.12 -12.74 -20.28
C MET A 1 1.57 -11.56 -19.48
N ILE A 2 2.06 -11.27 -18.27
CA ILE A 2 1.52 -10.18 -17.43
C ILE A 2 2.22 -8.85 -17.73
N PHE A 3 3.53 -8.85 -17.96
CA PHE A 3 4.34 -7.63 -18.17
C PHE A 3 4.40 -7.20 -19.64
N GLY A 4 3.22 -7.06 -20.27
CA GLY A 4 3.10 -6.54 -21.64
C GLY A 4 2.58 -5.11 -21.68
N GLU A 5 2.79 -4.41 -22.79
CA GLU A 5 2.26 -3.05 -23.00
C GLU A 5 0.73 -2.99 -22.85
N ASN A 6 0.01 -3.98 -23.41
CA ASN A 6 -1.45 -4.10 -23.29
C ASN A 6 -1.95 -4.39 -21.86
N ASN A 7 -1.04 -4.70 -20.93
CA ASN A 7 -1.34 -5.03 -19.55
C ASN A 7 -0.97 -3.90 -18.58
N PHE A 8 -0.26 -2.88 -19.06
CA PHE A 8 0.14 -1.73 -18.28
C PHE A 8 -1.06 -0.78 -18.05
N LEU A 9 -1.22 -0.27 -16.83
CA LEU A 9 -2.26 0.71 -16.52
C LEU A 9 -1.68 2.07 -16.18
N SER A 10 -0.67 2.13 -15.32
CA SER A 10 -0.11 3.39 -14.86
C SER A 10 1.28 3.25 -14.24
N GLU A 11 1.97 4.37 -14.21
CA GLU A 11 3.12 4.64 -13.36
C GLU A 11 2.63 5.33 -12.10
N ILE A 12 2.96 4.78 -10.93
CA ILE A 12 2.68 5.39 -9.65
C ILE A 12 3.97 6.05 -9.14
N VAL A 13 3.91 7.36 -8.89
CA VAL A 13 5.04 8.14 -8.38
C VAL A 13 4.99 8.18 -6.86
N TRP A 14 5.84 7.40 -6.21
CA TRP A 14 5.98 7.43 -4.76
C TRP A 14 6.99 8.48 -4.33
N CYS A 15 6.50 9.63 -3.90
CA CYS A 15 7.28 10.74 -3.38
C CYS A 15 7.55 10.59 -1.87
N TYR A 16 8.74 10.97 -1.45
CA TYR A 16 9.14 11.00 -0.04
C TYR A 16 10.00 12.23 0.27
N ARG A 17 9.97 12.67 1.53
CA ARG A 17 10.72 13.84 1.96
C ARG A 17 11.99 13.42 2.67
N GLU A 18 13.11 13.79 2.09
CA GLU A 18 14.43 13.72 2.71
C GLU A 18 15.22 14.96 2.37
N ARG A 19 16.31 15.19 3.12
CA ARG A 19 17.21 16.29 2.85
C ARG A 19 17.77 16.17 1.42
N GLY A 20 17.57 17.23 0.63
CA GLY A 20 18.24 17.43 -0.65
C GLY A 20 19.69 17.86 -0.43
N ILE A 21 20.59 17.39 -1.29
CA ILE A 21 22.03 17.68 -1.22
C ILE A 21 22.47 18.43 -2.49
N SER A 22 21.91 18.06 -3.65
CA SER A 22 22.29 18.68 -4.91
C SER A 22 21.81 20.12 -5.01
N LYS A 23 22.68 20.98 -5.53
CA LYS A 23 22.41 22.37 -5.88
C LYS A 23 22.39 22.63 -7.39
N THR A 24 22.76 21.63 -8.19
CA THR A 24 22.96 21.76 -9.64
C THR A 24 21.87 21.07 -10.45
N TYR A 25 21.04 20.24 -9.81
CA TYR A 25 19.91 19.54 -10.43
C TYR A 25 18.82 19.26 -9.39
N TRP A 26 17.64 18.88 -9.86
CA TRP A 26 16.50 18.50 -9.02
C TRP A 26 16.82 17.26 -8.20
N ASN A 27 16.61 17.34 -6.88
CA ASN A 27 16.91 16.20 -6.02
C ASN A 27 15.87 15.09 -6.25
N ASN A 28 16.31 13.93 -6.76
CA ASN A 28 15.44 12.78 -6.97
C ASN A 28 14.92 12.27 -5.63
N LYS A 29 13.62 12.50 -5.40
CA LYS A 29 12.91 12.20 -4.14
C LYS A 29 11.61 11.46 -4.39
N HIS A 30 11.66 10.56 -5.37
CA HIS A 30 10.59 9.64 -5.69
C HIS A 30 11.15 8.32 -6.21
N ASP A 31 10.36 7.26 -6.05
CA ASP A 31 10.49 6.00 -6.76
C ASP A 31 9.26 5.80 -7.66
N ILE A 32 9.41 5.01 -8.72
CA ILE A 32 8.32 4.66 -9.64
C ILE A 32 7.87 3.22 -9.38
N ILE A 33 6.56 3.03 -9.23
CA ILE A 33 5.92 1.71 -9.12
C ILE A 33 5.10 1.50 -10.38
N LEU A 34 5.41 0.46 -11.14
CA LEU A 34 4.68 0.14 -12.35
C LEU A 34 3.48 -0.76 -12.02
N PHE A 35 2.29 -0.37 -12.47
CA PHE A 35 1.07 -1.13 -12.25
C PHE A 35 0.65 -1.87 -13.52
N TYR A 36 0.69 -3.21 -13.44
CA TYR A 36 0.25 -4.12 -14.50
C TYR A 36 -0.90 -4.99 -14.02
N VAL A 37 -1.77 -5.37 -14.96
CA VAL A 37 -2.88 -6.29 -14.71
C VAL A 37 -2.91 -7.39 -15.75
N LYS A 38 -3.34 -8.60 -15.38
CA LYS A 38 -3.41 -9.73 -16.32
C LYS A 38 -4.41 -9.49 -17.46
N LYS A 39 -5.53 -8.80 -17.17
CA LYS A 39 -6.54 -8.40 -18.14
C LYS A 39 -7.22 -7.10 -17.69
N VAL A 40 -7.11 -6.08 -18.54
CA VAL A 40 -7.73 -4.77 -18.28
C VAL A 40 -9.25 -4.94 -18.26
N GLY A 41 -9.91 -4.37 -17.25
CA GLY A 41 -11.36 -4.49 -17.03
C GLY A 41 -11.82 -5.69 -16.20
N GLU A 42 -10.96 -6.67 -15.92
CA GLU A 42 -11.28 -7.86 -15.11
C GLU A 42 -10.44 -7.99 -13.82
N HIS A 43 -9.64 -6.96 -13.51
CA HIS A 43 -8.82 -6.94 -12.31
C HIS A 43 -9.57 -6.30 -11.13
N ASN A 44 -9.18 -6.69 -9.92
CA ASN A 44 -9.66 -6.05 -8.70
C ASN A 44 -9.07 -4.65 -8.57
N PHE A 45 -9.92 -3.65 -8.34
CA PHE A 45 -9.50 -2.30 -7.97
C PHE A 45 -10.50 -1.63 -7.01
N ASN A 46 -10.22 -1.73 -5.71
CA ASN A 46 -11.08 -1.28 -4.61
C ASN A 46 -10.90 0.22 -4.34
N CYS A 47 -11.26 1.07 -5.30
CA CYS A 47 -11.04 2.52 -5.22
C CYS A 47 -11.64 3.18 -3.96
N ASN A 48 -12.80 2.70 -3.51
CA ASN A 48 -13.50 3.21 -2.33
C ASN A 48 -12.73 3.01 -1.01
N VAL A 49 -11.79 2.05 -0.96
CA VAL A 49 -11.00 1.74 0.24
C VAL A 49 -9.72 2.58 0.33
N VAL A 50 -9.33 3.22 -0.78
CA VAL A 50 -8.09 3.99 -0.93
C VAL A 50 -8.34 5.42 -1.40
N LEU A 51 -9.49 5.98 -1.00
CA LEU A 51 -9.85 7.36 -1.31
C LEU A 51 -8.85 8.36 -0.70
N GLU A 52 -8.63 9.45 -1.41
CA GLU A 52 -7.86 10.59 -0.91
C GLU A 52 -8.76 11.52 -0.10
N PRO A 53 -8.28 12.04 1.04
CA PRO A 53 -9.02 13.04 1.77
C PRO A 53 -9.15 14.32 0.95
N TYR A 54 -10.30 14.97 1.05
CA TYR A 54 -10.48 16.29 0.47
C TYR A 54 -9.62 17.33 1.19
N SER A 55 -9.19 18.36 0.46
CA SER A 55 -8.54 19.52 1.07
C SER A 55 -9.52 20.27 1.97
N GLU A 56 -9.01 20.90 3.03
CA GLU A 56 -9.84 21.74 3.91
C GLU A 56 -10.59 22.84 3.14
N GLU A 57 -9.97 23.39 2.09
CA GLU A 57 -10.59 24.38 1.22
C GLU A 57 -11.77 23.80 0.43
N TYR A 58 -11.66 22.56 -0.03
CA TYR A 58 -12.75 21.86 -0.71
C TYR A 58 -13.90 21.59 0.27
N LEU A 59 -13.59 21.12 1.48
CA LEU A 59 -14.58 20.89 2.54
C LEU A 59 -15.39 22.15 2.86
N LYS A 60 -14.73 23.32 2.92
CA LYS A 60 -15.40 24.62 3.16
C LYS A 60 -16.44 25.00 2.10
N LYS A 61 -16.49 24.32 0.95
CA LYS A 61 -17.51 24.57 -0.08
C LYS A 61 -18.87 23.97 0.28
N PHE A 62 -18.91 22.91 1.09
CA PHE A 62 -20.13 22.23 1.51
C PHE A 62 -20.69 22.90 2.77
N LYS A 63 -21.59 23.87 2.58
CA LYS A 63 -22.05 24.79 3.64
C LYS A 63 -23.50 24.57 4.06
N TYR A 64 -24.23 23.75 3.33
CA TYR A 64 -25.66 23.53 3.53
C TYR A 64 -25.89 22.07 3.88
N GLU A 65 -26.95 21.79 4.63
CA GLU A 65 -27.26 20.45 5.10
C GLU A 65 -28.77 20.19 4.91
N ASP A 66 -29.09 18.99 4.43
CA ASP A 66 -30.45 18.46 4.38
C ASP A 66 -30.44 16.99 4.84
N GLU A 67 -31.57 16.29 4.70
CA GLU A 67 -31.72 14.88 5.10
C GLU A 67 -30.72 13.91 4.44
N LYS A 68 -30.11 14.29 3.32
CA LYS A 68 -29.11 13.50 2.59
C LYS A 68 -27.67 13.87 2.98
N GLY A 69 -27.48 14.90 3.82
CA GLY A 69 -26.19 15.33 4.36
C GLY A 69 -25.70 16.68 3.81
N LEU A 70 -24.40 16.91 3.98
CA LEU A 70 -23.75 18.17 3.58
C LEU A 70 -23.70 18.32 2.05
N TYR A 71 -24.04 19.50 1.56
CA TYR A 71 -24.06 19.82 0.13
C TYR A 71 -23.56 21.22 -0.18
N GLN A 72 -23.18 21.40 -1.44
CA GLN A 72 -22.96 22.70 -2.07
C GLN A 72 -23.87 22.84 -3.30
N ILE A 73 -24.15 24.07 -3.71
CA ILE A 73 -24.93 24.34 -4.92
C ILE A 73 -23.96 24.68 -6.05
N ARG A 74 -24.13 23.97 -7.17
CA ARG A 74 -23.30 24.08 -8.37
C ARG A 74 -24.14 24.56 -9.53
N GLY A 75 -23.54 25.37 -10.40
CA GLY A 75 -24.11 25.71 -11.70
C GLY A 75 -23.79 24.63 -12.73
N LYS A 76 -24.69 24.39 -13.69
CA LYS A 76 -24.48 23.43 -14.79
C LYS A 76 -23.49 23.90 -15.87
N ASN A 77 -22.89 25.09 -15.69
CA ASN A 77 -21.90 25.69 -16.60
C ASN A 77 -22.37 25.76 -18.07
N ILE A 78 -23.61 26.19 -18.28
CA ILE A 78 -24.22 26.33 -19.60
C ILE A 78 -23.85 27.70 -20.18
N GLN A 79 -23.35 27.73 -21.42
CA GLN A 79 -22.99 28.97 -22.10
C GLN A 79 -24.20 29.90 -22.24
N GLY A 80 -24.05 31.18 -21.88
CA GLY A 80 -25.15 32.17 -21.89
C GLY A 80 -26.09 32.11 -20.70
N SER A 81 -25.86 31.19 -19.74
CA SER A 81 -26.65 31.09 -18.51
C SER A 81 -26.50 32.34 -17.62
N PRO A 82 -27.56 32.79 -16.94
CA PRO A 82 -27.44 33.77 -15.86
C PRO A 82 -26.60 33.26 -14.68
N VAL A 83 -26.49 31.94 -14.52
CA VAL A 83 -25.62 31.28 -13.54
C VAL A 83 -24.23 31.12 -14.14
N GLN A 84 -23.42 32.19 -14.03
CA GLN A 84 -22.06 32.26 -14.59
C GLN A 84 -21.00 31.57 -13.72
N LYS A 85 -21.28 31.36 -12.42
CA LYS A 85 -20.35 30.70 -11.50
C LYS A 85 -20.67 29.22 -11.35
N ALA A 86 -19.63 28.39 -11.42
CA ALA A 86 -19.75 26.97 -11.18
C ALA A 86 -19.89 26.64 -9.69
N ASP A 87 -19.27 27.41 -8.79
CA ASP A 87 -19.33 27.24 -7.32
C ASP A 87 -19.71 28.52 -6.57
N GLY A 88 -19.90 28.37 -5.26
CA GLY A 88 -20.22 29.48 -4.35
C GLY A 88 -21.65 30.00 -4.48
N LEU A 89 -22.55 29.23 -5.10
CA LEU A 89 -23.97 29.56 -5.20
C LEU A 89 -24.67 29.33 -3.86
N THR A 90 -25.75 30.09 -3.64
CA THR A 90 -26.56 30.01 -2.43
C THR A 90 -27.90 29.32 -2.72
N PRO A 91 -28.67 28.87 -1.71
CA PRO A 91 -30.00 28.29 -1.90
C PRO A 91 -30.97 29.20 -2.67
N LYS A 92 -30.76 30.51 -2.64
CA LYS A 92 -31.53 31.45 -3.47
C LYS A 92 -31.32 31.20 -4.98
N ALA A 93 -30.11 30.83 -5.40
CA ALA A 93 -29.82 30.52 -6.79
C ALA A 93 -30.52 29.24 -7.25
N GLU A 94 -30.69 28.27 -6.35
CA GLU A 94 -31.46 27.05 -6.61
C GLU A 94 -32.95 27.37 -6.85
N VAL A 95 -33.53 28.27 -6.05
CA VAL A 95 -34.92 28.70 -6.22
C VAL A 95 -35.12 29.54 -7.49
N LEU A 96 -34.18 30.44 -7.79
CA LEU A 96 -34.27 31.32 -8.96
C LEU A 96 -33.97 30.60 -10.29
N TYR A 97 -33.09 29.60 -10.26
CA TYR A 97 -32.60 28.91 -11.46
C TYR A 97 -32.54 27.38 -11.26
N PRO A 98 -33.69 26.72 -11.01
CA PRO A 98 -33.74 25.30 -10.68
C PRO A 98 -33.19 24.41 -11.82
N ASP A 99 -33.44 24.78 -13.08
CA ASP A 99 -32.97 24.00 -14.23
C ASP A 99 -31.48 24.20 -14.55
N LEU A 100 -30.84 25.22 -13.97
CA LEU A 100 -29.46 25.61 -14.25
C LEU A 100 -28.52 25.32 -13.07
N THR A 101 -29.06 24.83 -11.96
CA THR A 101 -28.31 24.50 -10.75
C THR A 101 -28.58 23.07 -10.31
N TYR A 102 -27.74 22.54 -9.44
CA TYR A 102 -27.95 21.25 -8.78
C TYR A 102 -27.22 21.22 -7.43
N ARG A 103 -27.70 20.36 -6.52
CA ARG A 103 -27.02 20.05 -5.26
C ARG A 103 -25.94 19.00 -5.50
N GLN A 104 -24.71 19.31 -5.12
CA GLN A 104 -23.63 18.36 -5.03
C GLN A 104 -23.44 17.99 -3.58
N TYR A 105 -23.71 16.73 -3.25
CA TYR A 105 -23.52 16.17 -1.91
C TYR A 105 -22.07 15.79 -1.66
N MET A 106 -21.66 15.92 -0.41
CA MET A 106 -20.35 15.51 0.07
C MET A 106 -20.21 13.98 -0.06
N GLN A 107 -19.06 13.53 -0.52
CA GLN A 107 -18.72 12.11 -0.60
C GLN A 107 -17.62 11.79 0.42
N ASP A 108 -17.28 10.51 0.58
CA ASP A 108 -16.31 10.06 1.59
C ASP A 108 -14.87 10.46 1.26
N GLY A 109 -14.57 10.75 -0.01
CA GLY A 109 -13.24 11.17 -0.46
C GLY A 109 -13.12 11.29 -1.97
N MET A 110 -11.95 11.69 -2.45
CA MET A 110 -11.61 11.69 -3.87
C MET A 110 -11.10 10.32 -4.30
N LEU A 111 -11.28 9.97 -5.58
CA LEU A 111 -10.68 8.77 -6.14
C LEU A 111 -9.14 8.79 -5.99
N PRO A 112 -8.50 7.61 -5.82
CA PRO A 112 -7.06 7.50 -5.62
C PRO A 112 -6.27 8.14 -6.77
N LEU A 113 -5.21 8.85 -6.39
CA LEU A 113 -4.25 9.46 -7.32
C LEU A 113 -3.06 8.51 -7.57
N ASP A 114 -2.36 8.73 -8.67
CA ASP A 114 -1.16 7.99 -9.08
C ASP A 114 0.14 8.61 -8.54
N TRP A 115 0.07 9.63 -7.70
CA TRP A 115 1.22 10.15 -6.96
C TRP A 115 0.95 10.09 -5.45
N TRP A 116 1.89 9.51 -4.72
CA TRP A 116 1.72 9.25 -3.29
C TRP A 116 2.80 9.94 -2.49
N GLN A 117 2.44 10.57 -1.37
CA GLN A 117 3.41 11.13 -0.42
C GLN A 117 3.46 10.26 0.84
N ILE A 118 4.33 9.24 0.83
CA ILE A 118 4.52 8.32 1.96
C ILE A 118 5.98 8.42 2.43
N PRO A 119 6.25 8.73 3.71
CA PRO A 119 7.62 8.91 4.18
C PRO A 119 8.42 7.60 4.15
N LEU A 120 9.73 7.71 3.92
CA LEU A 120 10.65 6.60 4.16
C LEU A 120 10.76 6.29 5.65
N LEU A 121 11.23 5.08 5.94
CA LEU A 121 11.46 4.62 7.30
C LEU A 121 12.63 5.37 7.96
N ASN A 122 12.29 6.19 8.95
CA ASN A 122 13.28 6.80 9.82
C ASN A 122 13.87 5.76 10.80
N LYS A 123 14.95 6.14 11.51
CA LYS A 123 15.68 5.21 12.40
C LYS A 123 14.88 4.77 13.63
N SER A 124 13.93 5.60 14.07
CA SER A 124 13.11 5.38 15.26
C SER A 124 11.73 4.78 14.95
N ALA A 125 11.48 4.37 13.71
CA ALA A 125 10.18 3.83 13.31
C ALA A 125 9.95 2.47 13.97
N ASN A 126 8.78 2.28 14.59
CA ASN A 126 8.44 1.05 15.33
C ASN A 126 8.46 -0.21 14.44
N GLU A 127 8.11 -0.06 13.16
CA GLU A 127 8.14 -1.15 12.16
C GLU A 127 9.56 -1.46 11.65
N ARG A 128 10.59 -0.66 11.97
CA ARG A 128 11.94 -0.83 11.44
C ARG A 128 12.60 -2.09 12.02
N LEU A 129 13.10 -2.95 11.12
CA LEU A 129 13.81 -4.19 11.46
C LEU A 129 15.33 -4.11 11.25
N GLY A 130 15.84 -2.96 10.80
CA GLY A 130 17.25 -2.78 10.48
C GLY A 130 17.64 -3.26 9.07
N TYR A 131 16.68 -3.73 8.28
CA TYR A 131 16.92 -4.14 6.90
C TYR A 131 17.14 -2.91 5.99
N PRO A 132 18.22 -2.83 5.19
CA PRO A 132 18.63 -1.59 4.53
C PRO A 132 17.58 -0.97 3.59
N THR A 133 16.82 -1.80 2.88
CA THR A 133 15.89 -1.38 1.82
C THR A 133 14.42 -1.59 2.19
N GLN A 134 14.13 -1.72 3.50
CA GLN A 134 12.78 -1.93 4.02
C GLN A 134 11.81 -0.88 3.49
N LYS A 135 10.69 -1.33 2.93
CA LYS A 135 9.59 -0.46 2.50
C LYS A 135 8.63 -0.20 3.67
N PRO A 136 8.04 1.01 3.78
CA PRO A 136 7.04 1.32 4.80
C PRO A 136 5.78 0.46 4.64
N GLU A 137 5.18 0.02 5.74
CA GLU A 137 3.92 -0.74 5.70
C GLU A 137 2.79 0.03 5.01
N ALA A 138 2.69 1.34 5.24
CA ALA A 138 1.65 2.18 4.64
C ALA A 138 1.67 2.15 3.09
N LEU A 139 2.86 2.01 2.49
CA LEU A 139 2.99 1.89 1.04
C LEU A 139 2.35 0.60 0.54
N LEU A 140 2.69 -0.53 1.18
CA LEU A 140 2.19 -1.84 0.74
C LEU A 140 0.74 -2.07 1.15
N GLU A 141 0.29 -1.49 2.26
CA GLU A 141 -1.10 -1.53 2.69
C GLU A 141 -2.00 -0.86 1.65
N ARG A 142 -1.57 0.29 1.11
CA ARG A 142 -2.29 0.97 0.05
C ARG A 142 -2.39 0.11 -1.22
N VAL A 143 -1.27 -0.49 -1.65
CA VAL A 143 -1.24 -1.37 -2.84
C VAL A 143 -2.15 -2.59 -2.65
N ILE A 144 -2.04 -3.28 -1.51
CA ILE A 144 -2.78 -4.51 -1.24
C ILE A 144 -4.28 -4.22 -1.10
N LYS A 145 -4.68 -3.16 -0.39
CA LYS A 145 -6.09 -2.78 -0.26
C LYS A 145 -6.71 -2.43 -1.61
N ALA A 146 -5.99 -1.69 -2.45
CA ALA A 146 -6.47 -1.31 -3.78
C ALA A 146 -6.63 -2.54 -4.68
N SER A 147 -5.68 -3.48 -4.67
CA SER A 147 -5.55 -4.49 -5.73
C SER A 147 -5.89 -5.93 -5.31
N SER A 148 -6.43 -6.15 -4.11
CA SER A 148 -6.82 -7.49 -3.61
C SER A 148 -7.97 -7.43 -2.61
N ASN A 149 -8.65 -8.56 -2.43
CA ASN A 149 -9.70 -8.78 -1.43
C ASN A 149 -9.20 -9.69 -0.29
N GLU A 150 -9.95 -9.74 0.81
CA GLU A 150 -9.67 -10.71 1.89
C GLU A 150 -9.72 -12.15 1.34
N GLY A 151 -8.80 -12.99 1.80
CA GLY A 151 -8.61 -14.36 1.32
C GLY A 151 -7.83 -14.49 0.00
N ASP A 152 -7.61 -13.41 -0.76
CA ASP A 152 -6.74 -13.45 -1.94
C ASP A 152 -5.29 -13.79 -1.54
N ILE A 153 -4.50 -14.28 -2.50
CA ILE A 153 -3.08 -14.56 -2.31
C ILE A 153 -2.25 -13.37 -2.80
N VAL A 154 -1.42 -12.82 -1.92
CA VAL A 154 -0.40 -11.81 -2.24
C VAL A 154 0.97 -12.48 -2.31
N ALA A 155 1.63 -12.42 -3.47
CA ALA A 155 2.94 -13.03 -3.67
C ALA A 155 4.04 -11.97 -3.81
N ASP A 156 5.16 -12.17 -3.13
CA ASP A 156 6.36 -11.35 -3.21
C ASP A 156 7.59 -12.25 -3.36
N PHE A 157 8.22 -12.20 -4.53
CA PHE A 157 9.37 -13.05 -4.86
C PHE A 157 10.73 -12.44 -4.48
N PHE A 158 10.72 -11.26 -3.86
CA PHE A 158 11.89 -10.55 -3.35
C PHE A 158 11.56 -9.93 -1.99
N CYS A 159 10.97 -10.73 -1.11
CA CYS A 159 10.23 -10.22 0.04
C CYS A 159 11.11 -9.63 1.15
N GLY A 160 12.42 -9.91 1.16
CA GLY A 160 13.39 -9.36 2.11
C GLY A 160 12.94 -9.52 3.55
N CYS A 161 12.81 -8.39 4.27
CA CYS A 161 12.34 -8.37 5.65
C CYS A 161 10.82 -8.57 5.85
N GLY A 162 10.08 -8.90 4.78
CA GLY A 162 8.69 -9.34 4.90
C GLY A 162 7.64 -8.26 5.07
N THR A 163 7.88 -7.01 4.63
CA THR A 163 6.85 -5.96 4.73
C THR A 163 5.57 -6.40 4.03
N THR A 164 5.66 -6.96 2.81
CA THR A 164 4.49 -7.42 2.04
C THR A 164 3.72 -8.50 2.79
N ILE A 165 4.44 -9.46 3.34
CA ILE A 165 3.90 -10.59 4.09
C ILE A 165 3.16 -10.13 5.35
N ALA A 166 3.80 -9.28 6.15
CA ALA A 166 3.19 -8.78 7.38
C ALA A 166 1.94 -7.94 7.13
N VAL A 167 1.95 -7.11 6.07
CA VAL A 167 0.77 -6.33 5.68
C VAL A 167 -0.33 -7.23 5.14
N ALA A 168 -0.01 -8.21 4.28
CA ALA A 168 -0.99 -9.17 3.75
C ALA A 168 -1.67 -9.97 4.87
N GLU A 169 -0.90 -10.52 5.81
CA GLU A 169 -1.41 -11.21 7.00
C GLU A 169 -2.36 -10.31 7.81
N ARG A 170 -1.92 -9.08 8.13
CA ARG A 170 -2.72 -8.11 8.91
C ARG A 170 -4.03 -7.74 8.21
N LEU A 171 -4.02 -7.71 6.88
CA LEU A 171 -5.20 -7.45 6.06
C LEU A 171 -5.97 -8.74 5.73
N HIS A 172 -5.69 -9.87 6.36
CA HIS A 172 -6.41 -11.13 6.13
C HIS A 172 -6.34 -11.63 4.67
N ARG A 173 -5.18 -11.44 4.03
CA ARG A 173 -4.83 -12.09 2.76
C ARG A 173 -3.92 -13.28 3.04
N ASN A 174 -4.03 -14.31 2.21
CA ASN A 174 -3.02 -15.35 2.13
C ASN A 174 -1.76 -14.76 1.49
N TRP A 175 -0.59 -15.33 1.73
CA TRP A 175 0.65 -14.79 1.20
C TRP A 175 1.68 -15.84 0.82
N LEU A 176 2.53 -15.50 -0.15
CA LEU A 176 3.70 -16.27 -0.56
C LEU A 176 4.92 -15.35 -0.59
N GLY A 177 5.91 -15.64 0.23
CA GLY A 177 7.17 -14.93 0.27
C GLY A 177 8.32 -15.78 -0.25
N VAL A 178 9.13 -15.25 -1.16
CA VAL A 178 10.38 -15.87 -1.59
C VAL A 178 11.51 -14.85 -1.44
N ASP A 179 12.63 -15.30 -0.89
CA ASP A 179 13.88 -14.55 -0.85
C ASP A 179 15.06 -15.52 -0.91
N ILE A 180 16.19 -15.08 -1.46
CA ILE A 180 17.41 -15.89 -1.51
C ILE A 180 18.15 -15.92 -0.17
N SER A 181 17.95 -14.90 0.67
CA SER A 181 18.62 -14.77 1.96
C SER A 181 17.90 -15.58 3.03
N HIS A 182 18.61 -16.49 3.67
CA HIS A 182 18.08 -17.22 4.84
C HIS A 182 17.72 -16.29 6.02
N LEU A 183 18.34 -15.09 6.11
CA LEU A 183 18.03 -14.09 7.14
C LEU A 183 16.60 -13.52 6.99
N ALA A 184 16.06 -13.52 5.76
CA ALA A 184 14.71 -13.05 5.48
C ALA A 184 13.67 -13.80 6.31
N ILE A 185 13.76 -15.13 6.37
CA ILE A 185 12.81 -15.98 7.10
C ILE A 185 12.77 -15.61 8.58
N LYS A 186 13.94 -15.48 9.23
CA LYS A 186 14.02 -15.10 10.66
C LYS A 186 13.37 -13.75 10.90
N LEU A 187 13.63 -12.77 10.04
CA LEU A 187 13.03 -11.43 10.14
C LEU A 187 11.52 -11.46 9.92
N ILE A 188 11.03 -12.22 8.94
CA ILE A 188 9.60 -12.39 8.65
C ILE A 188 8.90 -13.02 9.85
N VAL A 189 9.41 -14.13 10.38
CA VAL A 189 8.81 -14.81 11.55
C VAL A 189 8.74 -13.86 12.74
N ASN A 190 9.85 -13.18 13.06
CA ASN A 190 9.85 -12.21 14.16
C ASN A 190 8.88 -11.05 13.93
N ARG A 191 8.75 -10.57 12.69
CA ARG A 191 7.80 -9.49 12.34
C ARG A 191 6.35 -9.91 12.55
N LEU A 192 6.01 -11.15 12.20
CA LEU A 192 4.65 -11.68 12.34
C LEU A 192 4.28 -11.99 13.79
N THR A 193 5.25 -12.23 14.67
CA THR A 193 4.99 -12.57 16.09
C THR A 193 4.97 -11.36 17.00
N LYS A 194 5.80 -10.34 16.71
CA LYS A 194 5.99 -9.16 17.56
C LYS A 194 4.70 -8.42 17.97
N PRO A 195 3.65 -8.28 17.14
CA PRO A 195 2.41 -7.61 17.56
C PRO A 195 1.67 -8.30 18.72
N TYR A 196 2.05 -9.53 19.07
CA TYR A 196 1.41 -10.36 20.07
C TYR A 196 2.32 -10.62 21.27
N GLU A 197 3.01 -9.59 21.80
CA GLU A 197 4.05 -9.75 22.84
C GLU A 197 3.60 -10.59 24.06
N GLU A 198 2.33 -10.51 24.46
CA GLU A 198 1.77 -11.29 25.59
C GLU A 198 1.58 -12.80 25.27
N ASP A 199 1.49 -13.17 24.00
CA ASP A 199 1.28 -14.54 23.50
C ASP A 199 2.29 -14.93 22.41
N GLU A 200 3.47 -14.29 22.41
CA GLU A 200 4.42 -14.35 21.29
C GLU A 200 4.83 -15.78 20.99
N GLU A 201 5.12 -16.59 22.02
CA GLU A 201 5.48 -17.99 21.87
C GLU A 201 4.36 -18.83 21.24
N LYS A 202 3.10 -18.59 21.63
CA LYS A 202 1.95 -19.29 21.07
C LYS A 202 1.73 -18.92 19.61
N LYS A 203 1.81 -17.61 19.28
CA LYS A 203 1.66 -17.14 17.90
C LYS A 203 2.83 -17.62 17.05
N ARG A 204 4.06 -17.59 17.56
CA ARG A 204 5.25 -18.12 16.88
C ARG A 204 5.10 -19.59 16.57
N LYS A 205 4.68 -20.39 17.56
CA LYS A 205 4.42 -21.82 17.38
C LYS A 205 3.34 -22.04 16.32
N TRP A 206 2.21 -21.34 16.42
CA TRP A 206 1.13 -21.43 15.44
C TRP A 206 1.62 -21.06 14.03
N ILE A 207 2.36 -19.96 13.87
CA ILE A 207 2.93 -19.58 12.56
C ILE A 207 3.80 -20.72 12.04
N LEU A 208 4.79 -21.18 12.80
CA LEU A 208 5.72 -22.23 12.37
C LEU A 208 5.02 -23.57 12.05
N GLU A 209 3.89 -23.87 12.69
CA GLU A 209 3.07 -25.05 12.41
C GLU A 209 2.19 -24.90 11.17
N ASN A 210 1.83 -23.67 10.78
CA ASN A 210 0.88 -23.39 9.70
C ASN A 210 1.51 -22.75 8.45
N ILE A 211 2.78 -22.34 8.49
CA ILE A 211 3.51 -21.85 7.33
C ILE A 211 4.41 -22.95 6.76
N GLU A 212 4.37 -23.11 5.44
CA GLU A 212 5.30 -23.99 4.76
C GLU A 212 6.62 -23.25 4.48
N ILE A 213 7.62 -23.46 5.33
CA ILE A 213 8.99 -23.01 5.03
C ILE A 213 9.69 -24.09 4.22
N THR A 214 10.12 -23.73 3.02
CA THR A 214 10.98 -24.54 2.15
C THR A 214 12.38 -23.94 2.08
N GLY A 215 13.39 -24.76 1.79
CA GLY A 215 14.78 -24.30 1.69
C GLY A 215 15.55 -24.15 3.01
N PHE A 216 14.95 -24.49 4.15
CA PHE A 216 15.61 -24.54 5.47
C PHE A 216 15.74 -26.00 5.97
N PRO A 217 16.88 -26.38 6.58
CA PRO A 217 17.05 -27.72 7.13
C PRO A 217 16.18 -27.91 8.37
N LYS A 218 15.30 -28.91 8.34
CA LYS A 218 14.33 -29.20 9.43
C LYS A 218 14.82 -30.26 10.40
N ASP A 219 15.95 -30.89 10.12
CA ASP A 219 16.53 -31.95 10.93
C ASP A 219 18.07 -31.94 10.86
N VAL A 220 18.71 -32.76 11.70
CA VAL A 220 20.18 -32.87 11.76
C VAL A 220 20.76 -33.37 10.43
N ALA A 221 20.02 -34.17 9.66
CA ALA A 221 20.50 -34.73 8.40
C ALA A 221 20.56 -33.68 7.29
N SER A 222 19.46 -32.97 7.06
CA SER A 222 19.34 -31.81 6.17
C SER A 222 20.27 -30.67 6.58
N ALA A 223 20.47 -30.44 7.88
CA ALA A 223 21.45 -29.47 8.38
C ALA A 223 22.89 -29.85 7.99
N LYS A 224 23.25 -31.14 8.14
CA LYS A 224 24.56 -31.65 7.72
C LYS A 224 24.75 -31.61 6.20
N GLU A 225 23.69 -31.86 5.44
CA GLU A 225 23.71 -31.78 3.98
C GLU A 225 23.91 -30.34 3.51
N LEU A 226 23.15 -29.39 4.08
CA LEU A 226 23.31 -27.98 3.80
C LEU A 226 24.73 -27.51 4.14
N ALA A 227 25.25 -27.86 5.31
CA ALA A 227 26.60 -27.49 5.74
C ALA A 227 27.74 -28.01 4.84
N ARG A 228 27.49 -29.11 4.11
CA ARG A 228 28.44 -29.67 3.14
C ARG A 228 28.37 -28.97 1.78
N ASN A 229 27.19 -28.46 1.43
CA ASN A 229 26.89 -27.90 0.11
C ASN A 229 26.95 -26.37 0.08
N THR A 230 27.09 -25.67 1.22
CA THR A 230 27.31 -24.22 1.28
C THR A 230 28.65 -23.83 0.64
N LYS A 231 28.64 -22.70 -0.09
CA LYS A 231 29.79 -22.17 -0.84
C LYS A 231 31.03 -21.90 0.04
N ASP A 232 30.83 -21.78 1.36
CA ASP A 232 31.87 -21.58 2.40
C ASP A 232 31.90 -22.70 3.47
N GLY A 233 31.32 -23.88 3.15
CA GLY A 233 31.31 -25.05 4.02
C GLY A 233 30.66 -24.79 5.40
N ARG A 234 31.31 -25.27 6.47
CA ARG A 234 30.81 -25.18 7.86
C ARG A 234 30.72 -23.75 8.40
N PHE A 235 31.50 -22.80 7.89
CA PHE A 235 31.44 -21.40 8.34
C PHE A 235 30.24 -20.68 7.75
N GLY A 236 29.97 -20.89 6.46
CA GLY A 236 28.73 -20.41 5.84
C GLY A 236 27.46 -21.06 6.40
N PHE A 237 27.56 -22.22 7.07
CA PHE A 237 26.43 -22.84 7.78
C PHE A 237 26.06 -22.12 9.09
N GLN A 238 27.01 -21.44 9.75
CA GLN A 238 26.72 -20.73 11.01
C GLN A 238 25.67 -19.63 10.80
N ASP A 239 25.64 -19.02 9.62
CA ASP A 239 24.65 -18.01 9.24
C ASP A 239 23.21 -18.59 9.15
N TRP A 240 23.09 -19.92 9.02
CA TRP A 240 21.80 -20.63 8.94
C TRP A 240 21.30 -21.14 10.29
N ILE A 241 22.10 -21.08 11.36
CA ILE A 241 21.64 -21.47 12.70
C ILE A 241 20.82 -20.30 13.27
N VAL A 242 19.50 -20.43 13.25
CA VAL A 242 18.54 -19.43 13.72
C VAL A 242 18.19 -19.58 15.19
#